data_AF-H8X4G6-F1
#
_entry.id   AF-H8X4G6-F1
#
_cell.length_a   1.000
_cell.length_b   1.000
_cell.length_c   1.000
_cell.angle_alpha   90.00
_cell.angle_beta   90.00
_cell.angle_gamma   90.00
#
_symmetry.space_group_name_H-M   'P 1'
#
loop_
_entity.id
_entity.type
_entity.pdbx_description
1 polymer ?
#
loop_
_entity_poly.entity_id
_entity_poly.type
_entity_poly.pdbx_seq_one_letter_code
_entity_poly.pdbx_strand_id
1 'polypeptide(L)'
;MSQNHDDSLVYCPFDSTESKVDPNFLFPRHQLYFCPFCQLHRAPYQTYFKIESRFCSSCLTEFRKESKRYTCSKNCFICPECASDMKITVRDHDKGAKSFKFRCTECPYIFQTSIFCSPKPLRDIIESDKNDSFSRLCNDIKNGVLKGQTENRVSDQTRKNLELMNKATRQETRMSEVKKYPLPRRLTMRKSIYCVKCNTMVSTPI
;
A
#
# COMPACT_ATOMS: atom_id res chain seq x y z
N MET A 1 -6.67 11.55 -42.54
CA MET A 1 -6.16 10.47 -41.69
C MET A 1 -4.66 10.68 -41.53
N SER A 2 -4.25 11.40 -40.48
CA SER A 2 -2.85 11.69 -40.19
C SER A 2 -2.31 10.62 -39.25
N GLN A 3 -1.36 9.83 -39.75
CA GLN A 3 -0.58 8.89 -38.95
C GLN A 3 0.18 9.70 -37.88
N ASN A 4 -0.20 9.54 -36.62
CA ASN A 4 0.55 10.06 -35.48
C ASN A 4 1.88 9.29 -35.40
N HIS A 5 2.99 9.92 -35.74
CA HIS A 5 4.34 9.42 -35.48
C HIS A 5 4.66 9.53 -33.97
N ASP A 6 3.99 8.73 -33.14
CA ASP A 6 4.24 8.65 -31.69
C ASP A 6 5.37 7.66 -31.33
N ASP A 7 5.93 6.96 -32.33
CA ASP A 7 7.01 5.97 -32.17
C ASP A 7 8.43 6.57 -32.29
N SER A 8 8.56 7.88 -32.12
CA SER A 8 9.88 8.53 -32.19
C SER A 8 10.68 8.25 -30.92
N LEU A 9 11.66 7.36 -31.03
CA LEU A 9 12.65 7.09 -29.99
C LEU A 9 13.71 8.20 -29.97
N VAL A 10 14.03 8.69 -28.78
CA VAL A 10 15.06 9.72 -28.57
C VAL A 10 16.20 9.11 -27.78
N TYR A 11 17.42 9.27 -28.31
CA TYR A 11 18.64 8.81 -27.65
C TYR A 11 19.06 9.79 -26.57
N CYS A 12 19.19 9.29 -25.34
CA CYS A 12 19.64 10.04 -24.17
C CYS A 12 20.95 9.41 -23.65
N PRO A 13 22.14 9.80 -24.11
CA PRO A 13 23.36 9.22 -23.59
C PRO A 13 23.62 9.65 -22.14
N PHE A 14 24.33 8.82 -21.36
CA PHE A 14 24.81 9.21 -20.03
C PHE A 14 25.92 10.26 -20.14
N ASP A 15 26.87 10.05 -21.05
CA ASP A 15 27.97 10.97 -21.38
C ASP A 15 27.97 11.33 -22.86
N SER A 16 28.28 12.59 -23.18
CA SER A 16 28.28 13.12 -24.56
C SER A 16 29.40 12.61 -25.46
N THR A 17 30.23 11.68 -24.97
CA THR A 17 31.42 11.16 -25.65
C THR A 17 31.21 9.79 -26.30
N GLU A 18 30.02 9.21 -26.23
CA GLU A 18 29.74 7.91 -26.85
C GLU A 18 29.46 8.06 -28.35
N SER A 19 30.39 7.58 -29.18
CA SER A 19 30.28 7.60 -30.64
C SER A 19 29.35 6.52 -31.21
N LYS A 20 28.81 5.64 -30.36
CA LYS A 20 27.88 4.56 -30.75
C LYS A 20 26.59 4.70 -29.95
N VAL A 21 25.47 4.70 -30.67
CA VAL A 21 24.12 4.71 -30.08
C VAL A 21 23.88 3.35 -29.43
N ASP A 22 23.83 3.31 -28.10
CA ASP A 22 23.39 2.13 -27.36
C ASP A 22 21.84 2.13 -27.27
N PRO A 23 21.17 1.07 -27.76
CA PRO A 23 19.71 0.94 -27.72
C PRO A 23 19.10 1.05 -26.33
N ASN A 24 19.85 0.74 -25.27
CA ASN A 24 19.38 0.84 -23.88
C ASN A 24 19.08 2.29 -23.45
N PHE A 25 19.57 3.27 -24.21
CA PHE A 25 19.36 4.69 -23.96
C PHE A 25 18.37 5.34 -24.94
N LEU A 26 17.63 4.53 -25.69
CA LEU A 26 16.52 4.98 -26.53
C LEU A 26 15.22 4.93 -25.72
N PHE A 27 14.58 6.08 -25.58
CA PHE A 27 13.30 6.19 -24.87
C PHE A 27 12.25 6.78 -25.78
N PRO A 28 11.00 6.32 -25.67
CA PRO A 28 9.91 6.96 -26.37
C PRO A 28 9.67 8.35 -25.77
N ARG A 29 9.33 9.30 -26.64
CA ARG A 29 9.23 10.73 -26.29
C ARG A 29 8.30 11.00 -25.10
N HIS A 30 7.18 10.28 -24.97
CA HIS A 30 6.21 10.41 -23.88
C HIS A 30 6.75 9.97 -22.49
N GLN A 31 7.96 9.40 -22.42
CA GLN A 31 8.62 9.03 -21.16
C GLN A 31 9.74 10.01 -20.79
N LEU A 32 10.00 11.01 -21.62
CA LEU A 32 11.09 11.95 -21.44
C LEU A 32 10.61 13.27 -20.85
N TYR A 33 11.43 13.82 -19.97
CA TYR A 33 11.21 15.13 -19.37
C TYR A 33 11.96 16.20 -20.16
N PHE A 34 11.42 17.39 -20.28
CA PHE A 34 12.14 18.51 -20.90
C PHE A 34 12.78 19.39 -19.83
N CYS A 35 14.09 19.61 -19.93
CA CYS A 35 14.81 20.53 -19.05
C CYS A 35 14.92 21.92 -19.67
N PRO A 36 14.25 22.96 -19.09
CA PRO A 36 14.26 24.31 -19.66
C PRO A 36 15.63 25.01 -19.55
N PHE A 37 16.49 24.58 -18.62
CA PHE A 37 17.83 25.15 -18.48
C PHE A 37 18.83 24.53 -19.45
N CYS A 38 18.82 23.19 -19.57
CA CYS A 38 19.71 22.50 -20.50
C CYS A 38 19.21 22.52 -21.96
N GLN A 39 17.94 22.89 -22.20
CA GLN A 39 17.28 22.85 -23.51
C GLN A 39 17.36 21.45 -24.16
N LEU A 40 17.31 20.39 -23.35
CA LEU A 40 17.46 19.00 -23.78
C LEU A 40 16.46 18.09 -23.06
N HIS A 41 16.07 17.01 -23.74
CA HIS A 41 15.31 15.92 -23.13
C HIS A 41 16.15 15.17 -22.09
N ARG A 42 15.49 14.73 -21.02
CA ARG A 42 16.06 13.98 -19.90
C ARG A 42 15.27 12.72 -19.68
N ALA A 43 15.96 11.60 -19.74
CA ALA A 43 15.38 10.31 -19.41
C ALA A 43 15.21 10.15 -17.89
N PRO A 44 14.38 9.20 -17.41
CA PRO A 44 14.11 9.02 -15.99
C PRO A 44 15.37 8.91 -15.10
N TYR A 45 16.43 8.21 -15.56
CA TYR A 45 17.68 8.09 -14.80
C TYR A 45 18.53 9.37 -14.77
N GLN A 46 18.29 10.33 -15.68
CA GLN A 46 18.92 11.66 -15.68
C GLN A 46 18.13 12.68 -14.83
N THR A 47 17.11 12.21 -14.13
CA THR A 47 16.25 13.02 -13.27
C THR A 47 16.17 12.42 -11.86
N TYR A 48 15.84 13.26 -10.91
CA TYR A 48 15.51 12.84 -9.55
C TYR A 48 14.26 13.57 -9.09
N PHE A 49 13.54 13.03 -8.11
CA PHE A 49 12.33 13.66 -7.59
C PHE A 49 12.51 14.18 -6.18
N LYS A 50 11.82 15.28 -5.86
CA LYS A 50 11.61 15.76 -4.49
C LYS A 50 10.13 15.61 -4.16
N ILE A 51 9.85 15.08 -2.97
CA ILE A 51 8.48 15.04 -2.45
C ILE A 51 8.12 16.45 -1.99
N GLU A 52 7.08 17.02 -2.60
CA GLU A 52 6.55 18.34 -2.25
C GLU A 52 5.59 18.21 -1.07
N SER A 53 4.61 17.33 -1.19
CA SER A 53 3.57 17.11 -0.19
C SER A 53 3.06 15.68 -0.21
N ARG A 54 2.32 15.32 0.84
CA ARG A 54 1.58 14.05 0.90
C ARG A 54 0.10 14.37 1.02
N PHE A 55 -0.76 13.66 0.32
CA PHE A 55 -2.20 13.90 0.38
C PHE A 55 -2.98 12.59 0.44
N CYS A 56 -4.18 12.64 1.02
CA CYS A 56 -5.08 11.50 0.98
C CYS A 56 -5.89 11.52 -0.31
N SER A 57 -5.87 10.44 -1.11
CA SER A 57 -6.64 10.37 -2.35
C SER A 57 -8.16 10.39 -2.16
N SER A 58 -8.65 10.06 -0.96
CA SER A 58 -10.08 9.95 -0.66
C SER A 58 -10.64 11.28 -0.12
N CYS A 59 -10.00 11.88 0.88
CA CYS A 59 -10.47 13.14 1.47
C CYS A 59 -9.74 14.39 0.97
N LEU A 60 -8.84 14.23 -0.01
CA LEU A 60 -8.03 15.27 -0.65
C LEU A 60 -7.27 16.19 0.32
N THR A 61 -7.14 15.78 1.58
CA THR A 61 -6.45 16.56 2.59
C THR A 61 -4.95 16.45 2.37
N GLU A 62 -4.30 17.60 2.26
CA GLU A 62 -2.86 17.72 2.12
C GLU A 62 -2.18 17.76 3.50
N PHE A 63 -1.05 17.09 3.59
CA PHE A 63 -0.21 16.95 4.77
C PHE A 63 1.17 17.50 4.42
N ARG A 64 1.67 18.37 5.31
CA ARG A 64 2.98 18.99 5.16
C ARG A 64 4.10 17.94 5.14
N LYS A 65 5.17 18.22 4.42
CA LYS A 65 6.31 17.34 4.21
C LYS A 65 6.99 16.89 5.51
N GLU A 66 7.01 17.77 6.51
CA GLU A 66 7.63 17.56 7.83
C GLU A 66 6.84 16.55 8.68
N SER A 67 5.57 16.32 8.34
CA SER A 67 4.78 15.31 9.04
C SER A 67 5.34 13.92 8.72
N LYS A 68 5.79 13.19 9.76
CA LYS A 68 6.20 11.77 9.67
C LYS A 68 5.00 10.82 9.45
N ARG A 69 3.85 11.35 9.01
CA ARG A 69 2.61 10.60 8.83
C ARG A 69 2.57 10.06 7.41
N TYR A 70 2.38 8.75 7.29
CA TYR A 70 2.20 8.04 6.02
C TYR A 70 0.77 7.54 5.82
N THR A 71 -0.12 7.79 6.79
CA THR A 71 -1.53 7.38 6.76
C THR A 71 -2.44 8.56 7.07
N CYS A 72 -3.65 8.52 6.53
CA CYS A 72 -4.65 9.55 6.74
C CYS A 72 -5.13 9.54 8.20
N SER A 73 -5.20 10.74 8.80
CA SER A 73 -5.72 10.94 10.16
C SER A 73 -7.22 11.26 10.20
N LYS A 74 -7.85 11.58 9.06
CA LYS A 74 -9.28 11.91 8.95
C LYS A 74 -10.17 10.67 8.74
N ASN A 75 -9.82 9.55 9.36
CA ASN A 75 -10.63 8.32 9.31
C ASN A 75 -10.90 7.76 7.90
N CYS A 76 -9.98 7.94 6.95
CA CYS A 76 -10.06 7.24 5.67
C CYS A 76 -9.52 5.82 5.84
N PHE A 77 -10.36 4.81 5.62
CA PHE A 77 -10.00 3.40 5.72
C PHE A 77 -10.20 2.68 4.39
N ILE A 78 -9.37 1.67 4.15
CA ILE A 78 -9.45 0.80 2.98
C ILE A 78 -9.82 -0.62 3.39
N CYS A 79 -10.54 -1.29 2.49
CA CYS A 79 -10.92 -2.67 2.64
C CYS A 79 -9.66 -3.56 2.65
N PRO A 80 -9.50 -4.47 3.62
CA PRO A 80 -8.33 -5.37 3.66
C PRO A 80 -8.35 -6.44 2.57
N GLU A 81 -9.46 -6.60 1.83
CA GLU A 81 -9.60 -7.62 0.79
C GLU A 81 -9.37 -7.08 -0.61
N CYS A 82 -9.93 -5.92 -0.94
CA CYS A 82 -9.88 -5.33 -2.29
C CYS A 82 -9.24 -3.94 -2.34
N ALA A 83 -8.76 -3.39 -1.22
CA ALA A 83 -8.18 -2.05 -1.10
C ALA A 83 -9.10 -0.86 -1.50
N SER A 84 -10.38 -1.12 -1.76
CA SER A 84 -11.38 -0.09 -2.08
C SER A 84 -11.78 0.75 -0.87
N ASP A 85 -12.47 1.88 -1.12
CA ASP A 85 -12.96 2.76 -0.07
C ASP A 85 -14.06 2.12 0.78
N MET A 86 -14.05 2.46 2.07
CA MET A 86 -15.01 1.98 3.04
C MET A 86 -15.95 3.09 3.49
N LYS A 87 -17.25 2.77 3.58
CA LYS A 87 -18.26 3.62 4.23
C LYS A 87 -18.32 3.29 5.71
N ILE A 88 -18.33 4.31 6.55
CA ILE A 88 -18.38 4.19 8.01
C ILE A 88 -19.72 4.72 8.48
N THR A 89 -20.47 3.90 9.21
CA THR A 89 -21.72 4.28 9.86
C THR A 89 -21.59 4.12 11.36
N VAL A 90 -22.08 5.11 12.11
CA VAL A 90 -22.11 5.08 13.58
C VAL A 90 -23.45 4.51 14.03
N ARG A 91 -23.43 3.64 15.04
CA ARG A 91 -24.62 3.19 15.76
C ARG A 91 -24.48 3.58 17.22
N ASP A 92 -25.44 4.37 17.69
CA ASP A 92 -25.60 4.71 19.09
C ASP A 92 -26.29 3.56 19.83
N HIS A 93 -25.83 3.28 21.03
CA HIS A 93 -26.34 2.26 21.95
C HIS A 93 -26.74 2.91 23.28
N ASP A 94 -27.45 2.14 24.11
CA ASP A 94 -27.88 2.59 25.43
C ASP A 94 -26.69 3.04 26.30
N LYS A 95 -26.95 4.04 27.17
CA LYS A 95 -25.96 4.66 28.07
C LYS A 95 -24.83 5.42 27.35
N GLY A 96 -25.09 5.93 26.14
CA GLY A 96 -24.14 6.78 25.41
C GLY A 96 -22.98 6.03 24.75
N ALA A 97 -23.08 4.71 24.68
CA ALA A 97 -22.07 3.89 24.02
C ALA A 97 -22.23 3.94 22.50
N LYS A 98 -21.12 3.83 21.76
CA LYS A 98 -21.11 3.88 20.29
C LYS A 98 -20.41 2.65 19.70
N SER A 99 -20.87 2.22 18.53
CA SER A 99 -20.19 1.22 17.71
C SER A 99 -20.08 1.71 16.28
N PHE A 100 -19.03 1.29 15.57
CA PHE A 100 -18.76 1.70 14.21
C PHE A 100 -18.86 0.50 13.29
N LYS A 101 -19.63 0.66 12.21
CA LYS A 101 -19.75 -0.34 11.14
C LYS A 101 -19.08 0.18 9.88
N PHE A 102 -18.13 -0.59 9.39
CA PHE A 102 -17.36 -0.35 8.18
C PHE A 102 -17.89 -1.30 7.11
N ARG A 103 -18.31 -0.76 5.96
CA ARG A 103 -18.79 -1.54 4.81
C ARG A 103 -17.95 -1.18 3.59
N CYS A 104 -17.42 -2.20 2.91
CA CYS A 104 -16.77 -1.99 1.63
C CYS A 104 -17.78 -1.54 0.57
N THR A 105 -17.35 -0.70 -0.36
CA THR A 105 -18.16 -0.24 -1.50
C THR A 105 -18.21 -1.25 -2.64
N GLU A 106 -17.13 -2.02 -2.84
CA GLU A 106 -16.94 -2.91 -4.00
C GLU A 106 -17.11 -4.41 -3.68
N CYS A 107 -17.03 -4.81 -2.41
CA CYS A 107 -17.09 -6.22 -2.01
C CYS A 107 -18.04 -6.42 -0.80
N PRO A 108 -18.46 -7.66 -0.49
CA PRO A 108 -19.39 -7.93 0.61
C PRO A 108 -18.76 -7.78 2.01
N TYR A 109 -17.48 -7.40 2.10
CA TYR A 109 -16.78 -7.23 3.37
C TYR A 109 -17.44 -6.18 4.28
N ILE A 110 -17.75 -6.62 5.50
CA ILE A 110 -18.33 -5.80 6.57
C ILE A 110 -17.53 -6.05 7.84
N PHE A 111 -17.14 -4.98 8.52
CA PHE A 111 -16.49 -5.03 9.82
C PHE A 111 -17.27 -4.17 10.81
N GLN A 112 -17.56 -4.71 11.98
CA GLN A 112 -18.24 -3.99 13.06
C GLN A 112 -17.35 -4.01 14.30
N THR A 113 -17.14 -2.83 14.89
CA THR A 113 -16.35 -2.70 16.10
C THR A 113 -17.14 -3.16 17.32
N SER A 114 -16.44 -3.41 18.42
CA SER A 114 -17.08 -3.56 19.74
C SER A 114 -17.75 -2.25 20.19
N ILE A 115 -18.52 -2.32 21.28
CA ILE A 115 -19.23 -1.18 21.85
C ILE A 115 -18.27 -0.42 22.77
N PHE A 116 -18.10 0.89 22.54
CA PHE A 116 -17.22 1.73 23.33
C PHE A 116 -17.99 2.83 24.06
N CYS A 117 -17.66 3.04 25.32
CA CYS A 117 -18.26 4.07 26.17
C CYS A 117 -17.40 5.35 26.30
N SER A 118 -16.18 5.36 25.73
CA SER A 118 -15.26 6.50 25.80
C SER A 118 -14.86 6.99 24.41
N PRO A 119 -14.70 8.32 24.22
CA PRO A 119 -14.28 8.88 22.94
C PRO A 119 -12.83 8.52 22.65
N LYS A 120 -12.59 7.78 21.57
CA LYS A 120 -11.26 7.41 21.07
C LYS A 120 -11.18 7.57 19.56
N PRO A 121 -9.97 7.82 19.00
CA PRO A 121 -9.76 7.77 17.56
C PRO A 121 -10.14 6.39 16.98
N LEU A 122 -10.71 6.35 15.77
CA LEU A 122 -11.15 5.08 15.15
C LEU A 122 -10.00 4.09 14.93
N ARG A 123 -8.79 4.60 14.70
CA ARG A 123 -7.58 3.79 14.59
C ARG A 123 -7.35 2.96 15.85
N ASP A 124 -7.43 3.62 17.00
CA ASP A 124 -7.14 3.01 18.30
C ASP A 124 -8.24 2.03 18.69
N ILE A 125 -9.49 2.32 18.29
CA ILE A 125 -10.64 1.43 18.44
C ILE A 125 -10.42 0.10 17.66
N ILE A 126 -10.03 0.20 16.39
CA ILE A 126 -9.74 -1.00 15.57
C ILE A 126 -8.54 -1.75 16.15
N GLU A 127 -7.54 -1.04 16.67
CA GLU A 127 -6.37 -1.64 17.29
C GLU A 127 -6.67 -2.31 18.64
N SER A 128 -7.63 -1.79 19.42
CA SER A 128 -8.14 -2.49 20.60
C SER A 128 -8.90 -3.77 20.22
N ASP A 129 -9.74 -3.74 19.17
CA ASP A 129 -10.45 -4.93 18.69
C ASP A 129 -9.49 -5.99 18.12
N LYS A 130 -8.34 -5.58 17.57
CA LYS A 130 -7.27 -6.51 17.15
C LYS A 130 -6.61 -7.22 18.33
N ASN A 131 -6.58 -6.59 19.48
CA ASN A 131 -5.86 -7.04 20.66
C ASN A 131 -6.70 -7.93 21.58
N ASP A 132 -7.83 -8.45 21.09
CA ASP A 132 -8.60 -9.49 21.77
C ASP A 132 -7.69 -10.67 22.16
N SER A 133 -7.96 -11.26 23.34
CA SER A 133 -7.18 -12.34 23.95
C SER A 133 -6.90 -13.49 22.98
N PHE A 134 -7.86 -13.78 22.12
CA PHE A 134 -7.76 -14.82 21.09
C PHE A 134 -6.83 -14.43 19.94
N SER A 135 -6.91 -13.19 19.45
CA SER A 135 -6.04 -12.67 18.39
C SER A 135 -4.57 -12.59 18.86
N ARG A 136 -4.35 -12.27 20.14
CA ARG A 136 -3.02 -12.34 20.78
C ARG A 136 -2.48 -13.77 20.78
N LEU A 137 -3.28 -14.73 21.25
CA LEU A 137 -2.92 -16.15 21.22
C LEU A 137 -2.57 -16.63 19.79
N CYS A 138 -3.36 -16.26 18.77
CA CYS A 138 -3.05 -16.60 17.39
C CYS A 138 -1.73 -15.99 16.88
N ASN A 139 -1.41 -14.75 17.26
CA ASN A 139 -0.15 -14.11 16.91
C ASN A 139 1.03 -14.75 17.66
N ASP A 140 0.85 -15.11 18.93
CA ASP A 140 1.87 -15.78 19.74
C ASP A 140 2.16 -17.19 19.19
N ILE A 141 1.13 -17.92 18.73
CA ILE A 141 1.31 -19.20 18.03
C ILE A 141 2.08 -19.01 16.72
N LYS A 142 1.72 -18.01 15.90
CA LYS A 142 2.46 -17.73 14.65
C LYS A 142 3.92 -17.34 14.91
N ASN A 143 4.15 -16.49 15.90
CA ASN A 143 5.48 -15.96 16.20
C ASN A 143 6.36 -16.93 17.00
N GLY A 144 5.77 -17.85 17.77
CA GLY A 144 6.47 -18.83 18.60
C GLY A 144 6.60 -20.21 17.98
N VAL A 145 5.58 -20.71 17.28
CA VAL A 145 5.55 -22.10 16.74
C VAL A 145 6.03 -22.15 15.28
N LEU A 146 5.65 -21.18 14.44
CA LEU A 146 5.95 -21.22 13.00
C LEU A 146 7.26 -20.53 12.62
N LYS A 147 7.78 -19.64 13.47
CA LYS A 147 8.97 -18.83 13.17
C LYS A 147 10.27 -19.65 13.13
N GLY A 148 10.29 -20.84 13.74
CA GLY A 148 11.43 -21.77 13.75
C GLY A 148 11.30 -23.00 12.85
N GLN A 149 10.14 -23.21 12.19
CA GLN A 149 9.90 -24.42 11.37
C GLN A 149 10.25 -24.26 9.89
N THR A 150 10.63 -23.07 9.44
CA THR A 150 11.01 -22.85 8.04
C THR A 150 12.37 -23.42 7.65
N GLU A 151 13.22 -23.85 8.59
CA GLU A 151 14.61 -24.23 8.26
C GLU A 151 15.13 -25.56 8.84
N ASN A 152 14.35 -26.39 9.52
CA ASN A 152 14.86 -27.68 10.01
C ASN A 152 14.04 -28.90 9.57
N ARG A 153 14.76 -29.84 8.95
CA ARG A 153 14.32 -31.11 8.34
C ARG A 153 13.26 -31.84 9.18
N VAL A 154 12.00 -31.70 8.79
CA VAL A 154 10.92 -32.58 9.27
C VAL A 154 11.13 -33.95 8.62
N SER A 155 11.41 -34.98 9.43
CA SER A 155 11.53 -36.37 8.97
C SER A 155 10.24 -36.82 8.25
N ASP A 156 10.38 -37.56 7.15
CA ASP A 156 9.25 -38.07 6.36
C ASP A 156 8.25 -38.88 7.18
N GLN A 157 8.71 -39.51 8.27
CA GLN A 157 7.86 -40.23 9.22
C GLN A 157 6.92 -39.28 9.97
N THR A 158 7.41 -38.09 10.35
CA THR A 158 6.62 -37.06 11.02
C THR A 158 5.57 -36.47 10.07
N ARG A 159 5.91 -36.30 8.77
CA ARG A 159 4.94 -35.89 7.73
C ARG A 159 3.80 -36.90 7.57
N LYS A 160 4.12 -38.19 7.49
CA LYS A 160 3.12 -39.26 7.38
C LYS A 160 2.23 -39.35 8.63
N ASN A 161 2.78 -39.16 9.82
CA ASN A 161 2.00 -39.14 11.06
C ASN A 161 1.07 -37.92 11.15
N LEU A 162 1.52 -36.75 10.69
CA LEU A 162 0.68 -35.55 10.53
C LEU A 162 -0.44 -35.75 9.49
N GLU A 163 -0.16 -36.43 8.39
CA GLU A 163 -1.17 -36.78 7.37
C GLU A 163 -2.23 -37.75 7.91
N LEU A 164 -1.83 -38.72 8.75
CA LEU A 164 -2.75 -39.66 9.40
C LEU A 164 -3.65 -38.95 10.43
N MET A 165 -3.11 -38.00 11.19
CA MET A 165 -3.91 -37.15 12.09
C MET A 165 -4.92 -36.28 11.33
N ASN A 166 -4.50 -35.61 10.25
CA ASN A 166 -5.38 -34.75 9.46
C ASN A 166 -6.47 -35.53 8.71
N LYS A 167 -6.26 -36.82 8.41
CA LYS A 167 -7.29 -37.71 7.86
C LYS A 167 -8.34 -38.14 8.90
N ALA A 168 -7.95 -38.29 10.17
CA ALA A 168 -8.87 -38.63 11.25
C ALA A 168 -9.74 -37.43 11.69
N THR A 169 -9.25 -36.20 11.50
CA THR A 169 -9.97 -34.97 11.86
C THR A 169 -10.66 -34.32 10.65
N ARG A 170 -11.28 -35.10 9.77
CA ARG A 170 -12.27 -34.60 8.79
C ARG A 170 -13.66 -34.47 9.44
N GLN A 171 -13.73 -33.85 10.60
CA GLN A 171 -14.89 -33.04 10.94
C GLN A 171 -14.48 -31.62 10.57
N GLU A 172 -15.28 -31.00 9.72
CA GLU A 172 -15.14 -29.64 9.20
C GLU A 172 -14.83 -28.64 10.31
N THR A 173 -13.54 -28.54 10.66
CA THR A 173 -13.05 -27.48 11.52
C THR A 173 -13.01 -26.28 10.60
N ARG A 174 -14.12 -25.52 10.57
CA ARG A 174 -14.16 -24.17 10.00
C ARG A 174 -12.92 -23.46 10.52
N MET A 175 -11.88 -23.37 9.69
CA MET A 175 -10.69 -22.59 10.03
C MET A 175 -11.23 -21.22 10.40
N SER A 176 -11.11 -20.85 11.69
CA SER A 176 -11.54 -19.55 12.18
C SER A 176 -10.88 -18.51 11.30
N GLU A 177 -11.65 -17.92 10.39
CA GLU A 177 -11.15 -16.94 9.44
C GLU A 177 -10.45 -15.87 10.24
N VAL A 178 -9.14 -15.70 10.00
CA VAL A 178 -8.36 -14.67 10.67
C VAL A 178 -9.07 -13.35 10.40
N LYS A 179 -9.69 -12.78 11.45
CA LYS A 179 -10.48 -11.56 11.35
C LYS A 179 -9.62 -10.50 10.68
N LYS A 180 -9.96 -10.11 9.44
CA LYS A 180 -9.29 -9.03 8.74
C LYS A 180 -9.88 -7.73 9.24
N TYR A 181 -9.05 -6.70 9.39
CA TYR A 181 -9.45 -5.41 9.94
C TYR A 181 -9.23 -4.30 8.91
N PRO A 182 -10.09 -3.27 8.88
CA PRO A 182 -9.87 -2.09 8.04
C PRO A 182 -8.50 -1.46 8.30
N LEU A 183 -7.86 -0.97 7.24
CA LEU A 183 -6.55 -0.36 7.32
C LEU A 183 -6.64 1.15 7.08
N PRO A 184 -5.92 1.99 7.84
CA PRO A 184 -5.83 3.41 7.53
C PRO A 184 -5.26 3.62 6.12
N ARG A 185 -5.92 4.47 5.32
CA ARG A 185 -5.49 4.78 3.95
C ARG A 185 -4.09 5.41 3.96
N ARG A 186 -3.20 4.88 3.13
CA ARG A 186 -1.87 5.45 2.93
C ARG A 186 -1.96 6.77 2.16
N LEU A 187 -1.10 7.72 2.49
CA LEU A 187 -1.01 8.99 1.78
C LEU A 187 -0.27 8.81 0.46
N THR A 188 -0.80 9.44 -0.59
CA THR A 188 -0.14 9.58 -1.89
C THR A 188 0.87 10.72 -1.82
N MET A 189 1.94 10.65 -2.61
CA MET A 189 2.99 11.67 -2.64
C MET A 189 2.88 12.50 -3.91
N ARG A 190 2.86 13.83 -3.75
CA ARG A 190 3.09 14.75 -4.85
C ARG A 190 4.60 14.94 -5.01
N LYS A 191 5.08 14.74 -6.23
CA LYS A 191 6.51 14.77 -6.56
C LYS A 191 6.76 15.82 -7.63
N SER A 192 7.83 16.58 -7.45
CA SER A 192 8.41 17.40 -8.51
C SER A 192 9.72 16.79 -8.98
N ILE A 193 9.95 16.84 -10.28
CA ILE A 193 11.06 16.17 -10.94
C ILE A 193 12.09 17.22 -11.31
N TYR A 194 13.37 16.89 -11.12
CA TYR A 194 14.50 17.78 -11.30
C TYR A 194 15.56 17.11 -12.17
N CYS A 195 16.25 17.90 -12.97
CA CYS A 195 17.37 17.43 -13.77
C CYS A 195 18.60 17.21 -12.87
N VAL A 196 19.25 16.05 -12.98
CA VAL A 196 20.48 15.75 -12.24
C VAL A 196 21.62 16.71 -12.60
N LYS A 197 21.73 17.11 -13.87
CA LYS A 197 22.84 17.94 -14.37
C LYS A 197 22.81 19.38 -13.85
N CYS A 198 21.64 20.01 -13.82
CA CYS A 198 21.51 21.45 -13.50
C CYS A 198 20.62 21.76 -12.29
N ASN A 199 20.05 20.75 -11.64
CA ASN A 199 19.14 20.89 -10.51
C ASN A 199 17.88 21.75 -10.76
N THR A 200 17.56 22.03 -12.02
CA THR A 200 16.33 22.75 -12.40
C THR A 200 15.14 21.78 -12.47
N MET A 201 13.96 22.27 -12.07
CA MET A 201 12.71 21.52 -12.22
C MET A 201 12.44 21.26 -13.70
N VAL A 202 12.12 20.01 -14.04
CA VAL A 202 11.80 19.61 -15.41
C VAL A 202 10.28 19.55 -15.59
N SER A 203 9.82 19.84 -16.79
CA SER A 203 8.41 19.70 -17.13
C SER A 203 8.04 18.23 -17.28
N THR A 204 6.80 17.88 -16.93
CA THR A 204 6.25 16.53 -17.14
C THR A 204 6.33 16.13 -18.62
N PRO A 205 6.34 14.82 -18.92
CA PRO A 205 6.39 14.35 -20.29
C PRO A 205 5.20 14.92 -21.08
N ILE A 206 5.48 15.31 -22.33
CA ILE A 206 4.48 15.78 -23.31
C ILE A 206 3.82 14.54 -23.92
#